data_AF-A0A934P544-F1
#
_entry.id   AF-A0A934P544-F1
#
_cell.length_a   1.000
_cell.length_b   1.000
_cell.length_c   1.000
_cell.angle_alpha   90.00
_cell.angle_beta   90.00
_cell.angle_gamma   90.00
#
_symmetry.space_group_name_H-M   'P 1'
#
loop_
_entity.id
_entity.type
_entity.pdbx_description
1 polymer ?
#
loop_
_entity_poly.entity_id
_entity_poly.type
_entity_poly.pdbx_seq_one_letter_code
_entity_poly.pdbx_strand_id
1 'polypeptide(L)'
;MFTSPIRTRAIAAVFSLTIAGLGAGVIGGGTALADDGIAEAAFLQEIGINNATLPGKSSAEMIAAGYASCADLAGGVSVLDETSSIEQLYQFDQGTLFLSAATTNLCPGFAG
;
A
#
# COMPACT_ATOMS: atom_id res chain seq x y z
N MET A 1 25.11 30.74 34.78
CA MET A 1 23.77 30.44 34.24
C MET A 1 23.75 28.95 33.91
N PHE A 2 23.01 28.16 34.69
CA PHE A 2 23.06 26.70 34.74
C PHE A 2 21.93 26.05 33.92
N THR A 3 22.25 24.92 33.24
CA THR A 3 21.37 23.80 32.77
C THR A 3 20.31 24.10 31.69
N SER A 4 19.95 23.25 30.73
CA SER A 4 20.22 21.83 30.38
C SER A 4 19.66 21.58 28.95
N PRO A 5 20.17 20.63 28.14
CA PRO A 5 19.54 20.24 26.88
C PRO A 5 18.37 19.27 27.10
N ILE A 6 17.23 19.55 26.47
CA ILE A 6 15.99 18.76 26.57
C ILE A 6 16.16 17.44 25.79
N ARG A 7 16.36 16.35 26.54
CA ARG A 7 16.10 14.98 26.10
C ARG A 7 14.61 14.68 26.30
N THR A 8 13.88 14.42 25.22
CA THR A 8 12.52 13.84 25.28
C THR A 8 12.46 12.72 24.25
N ARG A 9 12.83 11.50 24.67
CA ARG A 9 11.94 10.40 25.04
C ARG A 9 11.31 9.70 23.84
N ALA A 10 11.90 8.56 23.52
CA ALA A 10 11.27 7.47 22.79
C ALA A 10 9.90 7.15 23.38
N ILE A 11 8.89 7.07 22.53
CA ILE A 11 7.62 6.43 22.84
C ILE A 11 7.42 5.41 21.72
N ALA A 12 7.66 4.15 22.06
CA ALA A 12 7.29 3.00 21.26
C ALA A 12 5.75 2.98 21.12
N ALA A 13 5.25 3.25 19.93
CA ALA A 13 3.84 3.05 19.62
C ALA A 13 3.63 1.56 19.33
N VAL A 14 3.20 0.84 20.37
CA VAL A 14 2.62 -0.51 20.26
C VAL A 14 1.28 -0.34 19.56
N PHE A 15 1.20 -0.61 18.26
CA PHE A 15 -0.09 -0.65 17.57
C PHE A 15 -0.73 -2.01 17.78
N SER A 16 -1.75 -1.99 18.64
CA SER A 16 -2.61 -3.11 18.98
C SER A 16 -3.31 -3.69 17.75
N LEU A 17 -3.06 -4.98 17.52
CA LEU A 17 -3.83 -5.83 16.63
C LEU A 17 -5.30 -5.82 17.07
N THR A 18 -6.16 -5.13 16.34
CA THR A 18 -7.62 -5.15 16.57
C THR A 18 -8.26 -5.93 15.44
N ILE A 19 -8.48 -7.22 15.68
CA ILE A 19 -9.35 -8.07 14.85
C ILE A 19 -10.78 -7.70 15.22
N ALA A 20 -11.48 -6.97 14.34
CA ALA A 20 -12.92 -6.76 14.42
C ALA A 20 -13.57 -7.47 13.23
N GLY A 21 -14.10 -8.66 13.50
CA GLY A 21 -14.90 -9.43 12.55
C GLY A 21 -16.31 -8.83 12.37
N LEU A 22 -16.75 -8.87 11.11
CA LEU A 22 -18.11 -9.09 10.60
C LEU A 22 -19.29 -8.28 11.18
N GLY A 23 -19.79 -7.36 10.32
CA GLY A 23 -21.20 -7.34 9.93
C GLY A 23 -22.09 -6.27 10.56
N ALA A 24 -22.53 -5.29 9.75
CA ALA A 24 -23.94 -5.01 9.45
C ALA A 24 -24.15 -3.59 8.88
N GLY A 25 -24.60 -3.52 7.62
CA GLY A 25 -25.56 -2.51 7.17
C GLY A 25 -25.02 -1.19 6.61
N VAL A 26 -24.77 -1.16 5.30
CA VAL A 26 -25.16 0.01 4.48
C VAL A 26 -25.97 -0.47 3.28
N ILE A 27 -27.14 0.14 3.13
CA ILE A 27 -28.10 -0.12 2.06
C ILE A 27 -27.71 0.79 0.89
N GLY A 28 -27.47 0.20 -0.29
CA GLY A 28 -27.46 0.92 -1.57
C GLY A 28 -26.07 1.11 -2.19
N GLY A 29 -25.82 0.36 -3.26
CA GLY A 29 -24.58 0.38 -4.06
C GLY A 29 -23.83 -0.92 -3.86
N GLY A 30 -23.90 -1.83 -4.84
CA GLY A 30 -23.19 -3.10 -4.77
C GLY A 30 -21.70 -2.85 -4.57
N THR A 31 -21.19 -3.08 -3.36
CA THR A 31 -19.78 -3.35 -3.16
C THR A 31 -19.56 -4.70 -3.82
N ALA A 32 -19.10 -4.67 -5.07
CA ALA A 32 -18.39 -5.81 -5.61
C ALA A 32 -17.28 -6.09 -4.60
N LEU A 33 -17.46 -7.12 -3.78
CA LEU A 33 -16.35 -7.76 -3.09
C LEU A 33 -15.48 -8.24 -4.24
N ALA A 34 -14.52 -7.42 -4.66
CA ALA A 34 -13.41 -7.92 -5.43
C ALA A 34 -12.83 -8.99 -4.52
N ASP A 35 -12.99 -10.25 -4.91
CA ASP A 35 -12.34 -11.36 -4.23
C ASP A 35 -10.85 -10.98 -4.16
N ASP A 36 -10.33 -10.71 -2.95
CA ASP A 36 -8.97 -10.21 -2.77
C ASP A 36 -7.97 -11.10 -3.53
N GLY A 37 -8.23 -12.41 -3.59
CA GLY A 37 -7.40 -13.34 -4.36
C GLY A 37 -7.45 -13.11 -5.88
N ILE A 38 -8.59 -12.72 -6.45
CA ILE A 38 -8.71 -12.34 -7.86
C ILE A 38 -8.00 -11.01 -8.12
N ALA A 39 -8.13 -10.03 -7.22
CA ALA A 39 -7.46 -8.73 -7.32
C ALA A 39 -5.93 -8.85 -7.21
N GLU A 40 -5.44 -9.63 -6.25
CA GLU A 40 -4.03 -9.96 -6.06
C GLU A 40 -3.43 -10.68 -7.27
N ALA A 41 -4.16 -11.66 -7.83
CA ALA A 41 -3.73 -12.38 -9.02
C ALA A 41 -3.68 -11.46 -10.25
N ALA A 42 -4.66 -10.56 -10.42
CA ALA A 42 -4.68 -9.58 -11.51
C ALA A 42 -3.52 -8.59 -11.39
N PHE A 43 -3.25 -8.08 -10.18
CA PHE A 43 -2.10 -7.23 -9.88
C PHE A 43 -0.78 -7.91 -10.25
N LEU A 44 -0.54 -9.13 -9.75
CA LEU A 44 0.68 -9.89 -10.03
C LEU A 44 0.85 -10.19 -11.53
N GLN A 45 -0.24 -10.49 -12.22
CA GLN A 45 -0.23 -10.69 -13.65
C GLN A 45 0.15 -9.41 -14.40
N GLU A 46 -0.42 -8.27 -14.03
CA GLU A 46 -0.17 -6.99 -14.67
C GLU A 46 1.28 -6.52 -14.48
N ILE A 47 1.81 -6.56 -13.26
CA ILE A 47 3.22 -6.20 -13.02
C ILE A 47 4.17 -7.20 -13.69
N GLY A 48 3.77 -8.46 -13.83
CA GLY A 48 4.53 -9.48 -14.53
C GLY A 48 4.62 -9.22 -16.04
N ILE A 49 3.49 -8.90 -16.68
CA ILE A 49 3.43 -8.57 -18.11
C ILE A 49 4.22 -7.30 -18.43
N ASN A 50 4.12 -6.29 -17.56
CA ASN A 50 4.79 -5.01 -17.77
C ASN A 50 6.25 -4.97 -17.29
N ASN A 51 6.76 -6.08 -16.73
CA ASN A 51 8.10 -6.15 -16.13
C ASN A 51 8.32 -5.10 -15.01
N ALA A 52 7.26 -4.81 -14.27
CA ALA A 52 7.23 -3.93 -13.10
C ALA A 52 7.29 -4.72 -11.78
N THR A 53 7.88 -5.91 -11.81
CA THR A 53 8.07 -6.75 -10.62
C THR A 53 9.21 -6.24 -9.76
N LEU A 54 9.02 -6.26 -8.44
CA LEU A 54 10.04 -5.81 -7.51
C LEU A 54 11.21 -6.81 -7.48
N PRO A 55 12.47 -6.38 -7.71
CA PRO A 55 13.60 -7.29 -7.79
C PRO A 55 13.87 -7.98 -6.45
N GLY A 56 14.03 -9.31 -6.49
CA GLY A 56 14.32 -10.12 -5.30
C GLY A 56 13.16 -10.26 -4.31
N LYS A 57 11.94 -9.90 -4.69
CA LYS A 57 10.74 -10.00 -3.85
C LYS A 57 9.87 -11.19 -4.23
N SER A 58 9.23 -11.79 -3.24
CA SER A 58 8.19 -12.79 -3.46
C SER A 58 6.86 -12.16 -3.85
N SER A 59 5.95 -12.93 -4.44
CA SER A 59 4.60 -12.47 -4.80
C SER A 59 3.85 -11.87 -3.61
N ALA A 60 3.98 -12.47 -2.41
CA ALA A 60 3.36 -11.97 -1.19
C ALA A 60 3.96 -10.62 -0.76
N GLU A 61 5.27 -10.43 -0.89
CA GLU A 61 5.91 -9.14 -0.63
C GLU A 61 5.50 -8.06 -1.63
N MET A 62 5.30 -8.42 -2.91
CA MET A 62 4.82 -7.48 -3.93
C MET A 62 3.38 -7.04 -3.64
N ILE A 63 2.51 -7.99 -3.27
CA ILE A 63 1.13 -7.68 -2.87
C ILE A 63 1.13 -6.77 -1.64
N ALA A 64 1.92 -7.10 -0.62
CA ALA A 64 2.02 -6.28 0.59
C ALA A 64 2.53 -4.87 0.29
N ALA A 65 3.50 -4.73 -0.63
CA ALA A 65 3.98 -3.42 -1.09
C ALA A 65 2.88 -2.65 -1.84
N GLY A 66 2.10 -3.31 -2.71
CA GLY A 66 0.97 -2.69 -3.40
C GLY A 66 -0.12 -2.17 -2.44
N TYR A 67 -0.46 -2.95 -1.41
CA TYR A 67 -1.38 -2.50 -0.35
C TYR A 67 -0.81 -1.39 0.53
N ALA A 68 0.49 -1.40 0.82
CA ALA A 68 1.15 -0.30 1.52
C ALA A 68 1.02 1.01 0.73
N SER A 69 1.29 0.96 -0.58
CA SER A 69 1.11 2.11 -1.45
C SER A 69 -0.36 2.58 -1.52
N CYS A 70 -1.33 1.66 -1.53
CA CYS A 70 -2.74 2.03 -1.38
C CYS A 70 -3.00 2.81 -0.09
N ALA A 71 -2.42 2.36 1.03
CA ALA A 71 -2.61 2.98 2.34
C ALA A 71 -1.94 4.36 2.42
N ASP A 72 -0.74 4.51 1.87
CA ASP A 72 -0.01 5.78 1.82
C ASP A 72 -0.75 6.81 0.96
N LEU A 73 -1.24 6.39 -0.21
CA LEU A 73 -2.07 7.21 -1.08
C LEU A 73 -3.39 7.62 -0.41
N ALA A 74 -4.08 6.69 0.28
CA ALA A 74 -5.27 7.00 1.07
C ALA A 74 -4.97 7.93 2.26
N GLY A 75 -3.75 7.91 2.77
CA GLY A 75 -3.23 8.81 3.81
C GLY A 75 -2.87 10.21 3.30
N GLY A 76 -2.96 10.46 1.99
CA GLY A 76 -2.69 11.76 1.37
C GLY A 76 -1.27 11.93 0.85
N VAL A 77 -0.48 10.85 0.76
CA VAL A 77 0.82 10.87 0.07
C VAL A 77 0.60 11.14 -1.42
N SER A 78 1.45 11.98 -2.02
CA SER A 78 1.37 12.26 -3.44
C SER A 78 1.88 11.07 -4.26
N VAL A 79 1.21 10.75 -5.36
CA VAL A 79 1.61 9.67 -6.29
C VAL A 79 3.08 9.78 -6.73
N LEU A 80 3.60 11.00 -6.93
CA LEU A 80 5.01 11.22 -7.29
C LEU A 80 5.97 10.91 -6.13
N ASP A 81 5.58 11.22 -4.91
CA ASP A 81 6.37 10.95 -3.70
C ASP A 81 6.42 9.45 -3.43
N GLU A 82 5.26 8.79 -3.53
CA GLU A 82 5.12 7.34 -3.41
C GLU A 82 5.91 6.59 -4.49
N THR A 83 5.80 7.04 -5.75
CA THR A 83 6.60 6.48 -6.85
C THR A 83 8.10 6.60 -6.55
N SER A 84 8.56 7.80 -6.17
CA SER A 84 9.97 8.04 -5.86
C SER A 84 10.45 7.20 -4.67
N SER A 85 9.59 6.97 -3.67
CA SER A 85 9.87 6.14 -2.51
C SER A 85 10.06 4.67 -2.90
N ILE A 86 9.13 4.11 -3.69
CA ILE A 86 9.16 2.74 -4.20
C ILE A 86 10.40 2.50 -5.07
N GLU A 87 10.69 3.40 -6.01
CA GLU A 87 11.85 3.29 -6.90
C GLU A 87 13.16 3.32 -6.12
N GLN A 88 13.27 4.19 -5.10
CA GLN A 88 14.43 4.24 -4.21
C GLN A 88 14.56 2.99 -3.33
N LEU A 89 13.45 2.53 -2.75
CA LEU A 89 13.42 1.41 -1.82
C LEU A 89 13.79 0.09 -2.50
N TYR A 90 13.26 -0.12 -3.71
CA TYR A 90 13.42 -1.38 -4.45
C TYR A 90 14.44 -1.28 -5.60
N GLN A 91 15.07 -0.11 -5.79
CA GLN A 91 16.11 0.13 -6.80
C GLN A 91 15.66 -0.28 -8.22
N PHE A 92 14.49 0.19 -8.64
CA PHE A 92 13.92 -0.07 -9.98
C PHE A 92 13.21 1.16 -10.52
N ASP A 93 13.11 1.29 -11.84
CA ASP A 93 12.59 2.49 -12.53
C ASP A 93 11.15 2.35 -13.06
N GLN A 94 10.39 1.37 -12.55
CA GLN A 94 9.02 1.10 -12.98
C GLN A 94 7.98 1.35 -11.89
N GLY A 95 8.27 2.26 -10.95
CA GLY A 95 7.40 2.55 -9.81
C GLY A 95 6.01 3.00 -10.24
N THR A 96 5.93 3.75 -11.33
CA THR A 96 4.67 4.22 -11.91
C THR A 96 3.77 3.08 -12.40
N LEU A 97 4.33 2.07 -13.06
CA LEU A 97 3.59 0.91 -13.57
C LEU A 97 3.16 0.00 -12.43
N PHE A 98 4.03 -0.17 -11.43
CA PHE A 98 3.68 -0.88 -10.20
C PHE A 98 2.52 -0.20 -9.46
N LEU A 99 2.58 1.12 -9.30
CA LEU A 99 1.56 1.90 -8.61
C LEU A 99 0.24 1.97 -9.39
N SER A 100 0.31 2.02 -10.72
CA SER A 100 -0.88 1.91 -11.59
C SER A 100 -1.58 0.57 -11.41
N ALA A 101 -0.81 -0.53 -11.38
CA ALA A 101 -1.37 -1.86 -11.18
C ALA A 101 -1.95 -2.02 -9.77
N ALA A 102 -1.27 -1.50 -8.75
CA ALA A 102 -1.76 -1.51 -7.38
C ALA A 102 -3.04 -0.69 -7.23
N THR A 103 -3.09 0.53 -7.76
CA THR A 103 -4.28 1.40 -7.68
C THR A 103 -5.48 0.88 -8.47
N THR A 104 -5.23 0.20 -9.59
CA THR A 104 -6.29 -0.38 -10.43
C THR A 104 -6.86 -1.66 -9.83
N ASN A 105 -6.01 -2.54 -9.29
CA ASN A 105 -6.42 -3.87 -8.86
C ASN A 105 -6.63 -3.97 -7.34
N LEU A 106 -5.77 -3.34 -6.53
CA LEU A 106 -5.73 -3.50 -5.07
C LEU A 106 -6.40 -2.37 -4.30
N CYS A 107 -6.54 -1.16 -4.87
CA CYS A 107 -7.16 -0.01 -4.18
C CYS A 107 -8.57 0.32 -4.73
N PRO A 108 -9.64 -0.43 -4.36
CA PRO A 108 -11.00 -0.10 -4.76
C PRO A 108 -11.47 1.19 -4.05
N GLY A 109 -11.21 2.35 -4.65
CA GLY A 109 -11.63 3.65 -4.12
C GLY A 109 -10.68 4.82 -4.38
N PHE A 110 -9.46 4.58 -4.89
CA PHE A 110 -8.55 5.68 -5.26
C PHE A 110 -8.86 6.29 -6.63
N ALA A 111 -9.50 5.52 -7.53
CA ALA A 111 -9.93 5.97 -8.85
C ALA A 111 -11.35 6.59 -8.88
N GLY A 112 -11.95 6.80 -7.70
CA GLY A 112 -13.33 7.30 -7.53
C GLY A 112 -13.41 8.76 -7.13
#